data_AF-A0A2G9V2M6-F1
#
_entry.id   AF-A0A2G9V2M6-F1
#
_cell.length_a   1.000
_cell.length_b   1.000
_cell.length_c   1.000
_cell.angle_alpha   90.00
_cell.angle_beta   90.00
_cell.angle_gamma   90.00
#
_symmetry.space_group_name_H-M   'P 1'
#
loop_
_entity.id
_entity.type
_entity.pdbx_description
1 polymer ?
#
loop_
_entity_poly.entity_id
_entity_poly.type
_entity_poly.pdbx_seq_one_letter_code
_entity_poly.pdbx_strand_id
1 'polypeptide(L)'
;MASTLGVQSFTIESGLKKLGMKKKLGRYAPHHLKPVDRDRRVDACLTLLNLHKGNRWLKHLISGDEKWIHYNIFHRKAQWVGRGETPKEVPKDVHPEGYVINLVETELTSYFASCQPAFWRNGIYKLPERWQEVVDNEGGYGRSCSLLYIGRTC
;
A
#
# COMPACT_ATOMS: atom_id res chain seq x y z
N MET A 1 -23.16 9.67 13.47
CA MET A 1 -22.93 9.36 14.89
C MET A 1 -23.08 10.58 15.78
N ALA A 2 -22.22 11.60 15.71
CA ALA A 2 -22.39 12.83 16.50
C ALA A 2 -23.74 13.52 16.27
N SER A 3 -24.07 13.80 15.01
CA SER A 3 -25.38 14.37 14.61
C SER A 3 -26.56 13.44 14.89
N THR A 4 -26.33 12.12 14.94
CA THR A 4 -27.36 11.10 15.20
C THR A 4 -27.69 11.00 16.69
N LEU A 5 -26.71 11.26 17.55
CA LEU A 5 -26.83 11.17 19.01
C LEU A 5 -27.02 12.55 19.66
N GLY A 6 -27.06 13.63 18.88
CA GLY A 6 -27.23 15.00 19.39
C GLY A 6 -26.08 15.51 20.27
N VAL A 7 -24.91 14.88 20.20
CA VAL A 7 -23.74 15.20 21.05
C VAL A 7 -22.56 15.67 20.22
N GLN A 8 -21.72 16.50 20.83
CA GLN A 8 -20.48 16.96 20.20
C GLN A 8 -19.53 15.80 19.92
N SER A 9 -18.86 15.85 18.77
CA SER A 9 -17.96 14.79 18.30
C SER A 9 -16.86 14.44 19.31
N PHE A 10 -16.34 15.43 20.05
CA PHE A 10 -15.29 15.22 21.05
C PHE A 10 -15.77 14.34 22.24
N THR A 11 -17.04 14.46 22.61
CA THR A 11 -17.66 13.68 23.70
C THR A 11 -17.69 12.20 23.33
N ILE A 12 -18.05 11.90 22.09
CA ILE A 12 -18.04 10.54 21.54
C ILE A 12 -16.62 9.99 21.49
N GLU A 13 -15.65 10.74 20.95
CA GLU A 13 -14.26 10.26 20.87
C GLU A 13 -13.67 9.99 22.26
N SER A 14 -13.97 10.84 23.25
CA SER A 14 -13.52 10.65 24.63
C SER A 14 -14.15 9.41 25.28
N GLY A 15 -15.44 9.17 25.05
CA GLY A 15 -16.14 7.97 25.51
C GLY A 15 -15.55 6.70 24.90
N LEU A 16 -15.33 6.69 23.58
CA LEU A 16 -14.75 5.53 22.88
C LEU A 16 -13.32 5.22 23.36
N LYS A 17 -12.51 6.25 23.64
CA LYS A 17 -11.18 6.08 24.25
C LYS A 17 -11.27 5.48 25.66
N LYS A 18 -12.20 5.95 26.50
CA LYS A 18 -12.44 5.38 27.84
C LYS A 18 -12.89 3.91 27.78
N LEU A 19 -13.65 3.54 26.77
CA LEU A 19 -14.04 2.15 26.48
C LEU A 19 -12.90 1.30 25.89
N GLY A 20 -11.70 1.88 25.72
CA GLY A 20 -10.52 1.19 25.19
C GLY A 20 -10.56 0.94 23.68
N MET A 21 -11.46 1.61 22.96
CA MET A 21 -11.56 1.51 21.51
C MET A 21 -10.46 2.32 20.84
N LYS A 22 -9.95 1.80 19.71
CA LYS A 22 -8.89 2.45 18.94
C LYS A 22 -9.38 2.81 17.55
N LYS A 23 -9.05 4.02 17.11
CA LYS A 23 -9.28 4.47 15.74
C LYS A 23 -8.22 3.82 14.84
N LYS A 24 -8.66 2.96 13.92
CA LYS A 24 -7.80 2.26 12.96
C LYS A 24 -8.31 2.58 11.55
N LEU A 25 -7.40 2.72 10.58
CA LEU A 25 -7.83 2.73 9.18
C LEU A 25 -8.45 1.38 8.85
N GLY A 26 -9.46 1.37 7.98
CA GLY A 26 -10.01 0.12 7.44
C GLY A 26 -8.89 -0.76 6.86
N ARG A 27 -9.15 -2.03 6.58
CA ARG A 27 -8.26 -2.84 5.74
C ARG A 27 -8.82 -2.84 4.32
N TYR A 28 -7.95 -2.70 3.31
CA TYR A 28 -8.41 -2.94 1.95
C TYR A 28 -8.64 -4.45 1.88
N ALA A 29 -9.76 -4.87 1.29
CA ALA A 29 -10.01 -6.28 1.04
C ALA A 29 -8.79 -6.84 0.29
N PRO A 30 -8.06 -7.81 0.86
CA PRO A 30 -6.95 -8.44 0.17
C PRO A 30 -7.47 -9.08 -1.12
N HIS A 31 -6.68 -9.03 -2.18
CA HIS A 31 -6.97 -9.89 -3.33
C HIS A 31 -6.86 -11.34 -2.86
N HIS A 32 -7.98 -12.07 -2.89
CA HIS A 32 -8.00 -13.50 -2.60
C HIS A 32 -7.25 -14.23 -3.72
N LEU A 33 -5.95 -14.44 -3.51
CA LEU A 33 -5.13 -15.23 -4.41
C LEU A 33 -5.59 -16.68 -4.36
N LYS A 34 -5.71 -17.29 -5.54
CA LYS A 34 -5.90 -18.73 -5.64
C LYS A 34 -4.64 -19.43 -5.11
N PRO A 35 -4.74 -20.66 -4.56
CA PRO A 35 -3.58 -21.42 -4.09
C PRO A 35 -2.46 -21.49 -5.13
N VAL A 36 -2.79 -21.77 -6.39
CA VAL A 36 -1.82 -21.81 -7.51
C VAL A 36 -1.07 -20.49 -7.70
N ASP A 37 -1.73 -19.35 -7.49
CA ASP A 37 -1.08 -18.04 -7.63
C ASP A 37 -0.20 -17.72 -6.41
N ARG A 38 -0.54 -18.25 -5.22
CA ARG A 38 0.33 -18.17 -4.04
C ARG A 38 1.61 -18.96 -4.27
N ASP A 39 1.49 -20.19 -4.75
CA ASP A 39 2.64 -21.07 -5.01
C ASP A 39 3.60 -20.44 -6.03
N ARG A 40 3.05 -19.95 -7.16
CA ARG A 40 3.83 -19.21 -8.17
C ARG A 40 4.57 -18.01 -7.59
N ARG A 41 3.95 -17.26 -6.67
CA ARG A 41 4.59 -16.13 -6.00
C ARG A 41 5.74 -16.58 -5.11
N VAL A 42 5.55 -17.66 -4.34
CA VAL A 42 6.59 -18.23 -3.48
C VAL A 42 7.79 -18.67 -4.34
N ASP A 43 7.54 -19.44 -5.40
CA ASP A 43 8.59 -19.94 -6.29
C ASP A 43 9.40 -18.81 -6.92
N ALA A 44 8.72 -17.77 -7.43
CA ALA A 44 9.38 -16.60 -7.98
C ALA A 44 10.21 -15.86 -6.93
N CYS A 45 9.67 -15.63 -5.73
CA CYS A 45 10.37 -14.93 -4.65
C CYS A 45 11.60 -15.72 -4.16
N LEU A 46 11.48 -17.04 -4.00
CA LEU A 46 12.60 -17.92 -3.65
C LEU A 46 13.71 -17.87 -4.70
N THR A 47 13.34 -17.93 -5.98
CA THR A 47 14.28 -17.83 -7.10
C THR A 47 15.04 -16.50 -7.07
N LEU A 48 14.33 -15.38 -6.90
CA LEU A 48 14.92 -14.04 -6.86
C LEU A 48 15.81 -13.82 -5.62
N LEU A 49 15.43 -14.36 -4.46
CA LEU A 49 16.23 -14.33 -3.24
C LEU A 49 17.53 -15.11 -3.38
N ASN A 50 17.46 -16.34 -3.92
CA ASN A 50 18.64 -17.16 -4.15
C ASN A 50 19.57 -16.53 -5.18
N LEU A 51 19.02 -15.93 -6.24
CA LEU A 51 19.78 -15.15 -7.21
C LEU A 51 20.54 -14.02 -6.49
N HIS A 52 19.84 -13.23 -5.67
CA HIS A 52 20.44 -12.10 -4.96
C HIS A 52 21.59 -12.49 -4.01
N LYS A 53 21.52 -13.66 -3.35
CA LYS A 53 22.61 -14.12 -2.47
C LYS A 53 23.94 -14.29 -3.21
N GLY A 54 23.90 -14.64 -4.50
CA GLY A 54 25.09 -14.87 -5.33
C GLY A 54 25.53 -13.69 -6.19
N ASN A 55 24.71 -12.65 -6.36
CA ASN A 55 25.02 -11.56 -7.28
C ASN A 55 24.42 -10.20 -6.87
N ARG A 56 24.96 -9.13 -7.47
CA ARG A 56 24.56 -7.73 -7.19
C ARG A 56 23.69 -7.13 -8.29
N TRP A 57 22.82 -7.96 -8.88
CA TRP A 57 21.99 -7.61 -10.04
C TRP A 57 21.02 -6.45 -9.78
N LEU A 58 20.52 -6.30 -8.54
CA LEU A 58 19.63 -5.21 -8.15
C LEU A 58 20.19 -3.80 -8.47
N LYS A 59 21.52 -3.65 -8.52
CA LYS A 59 22.18 -2.39 -8.86
C LYS A 59 21.91 -1.93 -10.30
N HIS A 60 21.54 -2.86 -11.17
CA HIS A 60 21.28 -2.65 -12.58
C HIS A 60 19.82 -2.93 -12.94
N LEU A 61 18.97 -3.19 -11.95
CA LEU A 61 17.54 -3.44 -12.17
C LEU A 61 16.85 -2.13 -12.56
N ILE A 62 16.25 -2.13 -13.75
CA ILE A 62 15.36 -1.07 -14.22
C ILE A 62 13.92 -1.58 -14.07
N SER A 63 13.06 -0.81 -13.41
CA SER A 63 11.66 -1.14 -13.17
C SER A 63 10.79 0.08 -13.40
N GLY A 64 9.61 -0.11 -13.95
CA GLY A 64 8.58 0.91 -14.13
C GLY A 64 7.20 0.31 -13.87
N ASP A 65 6.29 1.09 -13.29
CA ASP A 65 4.88 0.73 -13.14
C ASP A 65 4.00 1.98 -13.32
N GLU A 66 2.82 1.79 -13.88
CA GLU A 66 1.85 2.87 -14.06
C GLU A 66 1.01 3.05 -12.79
N LYS A 67 0.82 4.29 -12.37
CA LYS A 67 -0.04 4.60 -11.22
C LYS A 67 -0.90 5.80 -11.50
N TRP A 68 -2.20 5.58 -11.46
CA TRP A 68 -3.20 6.64 -11.50
C TRP A 68 -3.09 7.51 -10.25
N ILE A 69 -2.88 8.81 -10.46
CA ILE A 69 -2.96 9.84 -9.42
C ILE A 69 -4.29 10.57 -9.61
N HIS A 70 -5.18 10.43 -8.65
CA HIS A 70 -6.49 11.07 -8.70
C HIS A 70 -6.42 12.48 -8.14
N TYR A 71 -7.12 13.42 -8.80
CA TYR A 71 -7.28 14.79 -8.33
C TYR A 71 -7.88 14.84 -6.92
N ASN A 72 -8.94 14.07 -6.68
CA ASN A 72 -9.49 13.89 -5.34
C ASN A 72 -8.86 12.66 -4.69
N ILE A 73 -7.99 12.89 -3.71
CA ILE A 73 -7.41 11.84 -2.89
C ILE A 73 -8.50 11.29 -1.98
N PHE A 74 -9.02 10.10 -2.30
CA PHE A 74 -9.94 9.39 -1.44
C PHE A 74 -9.24 8.95 -0.15
N HIS A 75 -9.40 9.71 0.92
CA HIS A 75 -8.93 9.32 2.23
C HIS A 75 -9.82 8.22 2.82
N ARG A 76 -9.19 7.11 3.17
CA ARG A 76 -9.87 5.98 3.81
C ARG A 76 -10.46 6.44 5.14
N LYS A 77 -11.75 6.18 5.35
CA LYS A 77 -12.41 6.53 6.61
C LYS A 77 -11.88 5.65 7.74
N ALA A 78 -11.43 6.28 8.82
CA ALA A 78 -11.02 5.56 10.01
C ALA A 78 -12.24 4.97 10.72
N GLN A 79 -12.10 3.75 11.22
CA GLN A 79 -13.11 3.01 11.95
C GLN A 79 -12.70 2.90 13.42
N TRP A 80 -13.66 3.01 14.33
CA TRP A 80 -13.46 2.69 15.74
C TRP A 80 -13.59 1.19 15.93
N VAL A 81 -12.55 0.58 16.48
CA VAL A 81 -12.43 -0.87 16.59
C VAL A 81 -12.21 -1.24 18.06
N GLY A 82 -12.87 -2.30 18.51
CA GLY A 82 -12.74 -2.83 19.87
C GLY A 82 -11.34 -3.37 20.16
N ARG A 83 -11.11 -3.72 21.43
CA ARG A 83 -9.85 -4.32 21.88
C ARG A 83 -9.74 -5.74 21.30
N GLY A 84 -8.69 -5.98 20.52
CA GLY A 84 -8.46 -7.27 19.85
C GLY A 84 -9.16 -7.43 18.49
N GLU A 85 -10.12 -6.57 18.16
CA GLU A 85 -10.84 -6.64 16.89
C GLU A 85 -10.03 -6.07 15.71
N THR A 86 -10.34 -6.58 14.52
CA THR A 86 -9.81 -6.10 13.24
C THR A 86 -10.77 -5.10 12.60
N PRO A 87 -10.26 -4.03 11.95
CA PRO A 87 -11.10 -3.12 11.16
C PRO A 87 -11.87 -3.89 10.10
N LYS A 88 -13.10 -3.46 9.81
CA LYS A 88 -13.88 -4.01 8.71
C LYS A 88 -13.16 -3.74 7.39
N GLU A 89 -13.25 -4.71 6.50
CA GLU A 89 -12.74 -4.57 5.14
C GLU A 89 -13.53 -3.50 4.40
N VAL A 90 -12.81 -2.68 3.66
CA VAL A 90 -13.38 -1.66 2.78
C VAL A 90 -13.05 -2.11 1.36
N PRO A 91 -14.06 -2.28 0.49
CA PRO A 91 -13.83 -2.50 -0.93
C PRO A 91 -12.90 -1.43 -1.46
N LYS A 92 -11.96 -1.81 -2.33
CA LYS A 92 -11.21 -0.83 -3.10
C LYS A 92 -12.17 -0.33 -4.17
N ASP A 93 -12.58 0.92 -4.10
CA ASP A 93 -13.50 1.50 -5.08
C ASP A 93 -12.91 1.30 -6.49
N VAL A 94 -13.67 0.67 -7.37
CA VAL A 94 -13.32 0.52 -8.79
C VAL A 94 -13.64 1.85 -9.45
N HIS A 95 -12.62 2.56 -9.94
CA HIS A 95 -12.76 3.92 -10.42
C HIS A 95 -13.48 3.99 -11.78
N PRO A 96 -14.38 4.97 -11.99
CA PRO A 96 -14.81 5.37 -13.34
C PRO A 96 -13.64 6.00 -14.10
N GLU A 97 -13.60 5.81 -15.42
CA GLU A 97 -12.60 6.36 -16.33
C GLU A 97 -12.44 7.89 -16.13
N GLY A 98 -11.26 8.32 -15.71
CA GLY A 98 -10.98 9.70 -15.32
C GLY A 98 -10.02 10.39 -16.28
N TYR A 99 -10.45 11.54 -16.79
CA TYR A 99 -9.68 12.48 -17.61
C TYR A 99 -8.43 13.00 -16.87
N VAL A 100 -7.27 12.99 -17.54
CA VAL A 100 -6.05 13.66 -17.08
C VAL A 100 -6.09 15.12 -17.55
N ILE A 101 -5.93 16.08 -16.63
CA ILE A 101 -5.87 17.52 -16.95
C ILE A 101 -4.39 17.95 -16.93
N ASN A 102 -3.90 18.50 -18.05
CA ASN A 102 -2.50 18.88 -18.32
C ASN A 102 -1.80 19.72 -17.24
N LEU A 103 -2.53 20.41 -16.34
CA LEU A 103 -1.94 21.25 -15.29
C LEU A 103 -1.28 20.44 -14.17
N VAL A 104 -1.75 19.20 -13.91
CA VAL A 104 -1.19 18.33 -12.86
C VAL A 104 0.06 17.59 -13.34
N GLU A 105 0.17 17.35 -14.65
CA GLU A 105 1.29 16.61 -15.24
C GLU A 105 2.62 17.33 -15.05
N THR A 106 2.65 18.65 -15.16
CA THR A 106 3.87 19.46 -15.02
C THR A 106 4.37 19.49 -13.58
N GLU A 107 3.48 19.69 -12.61
CA GLU A 107 3.82 19.64 -11.18
C GLU A 107 4.30 18.25 -10.76
N LEU A 108 3.61 17.19 -11.18
CA LEU A 108 4.04 15.81 -10.90
C LEU A 108 5.40 15.49 -11.54
N THR A 109 5.60 15.89 -12.79
CA THR A 109 6.88 15.69 -13.48
C THR A 109 8.00 16.41 -12.73
N SER A 110 7.78 17.65 -12.30
CA SER A 110 8.76 18.39 -11.50
C SER A 110 9.02 17.73 -10.14
N TYR A 111 8.00 17.21 -9.46
CA TYR A 111 8.13 16.50 -8.19
C TYR A 111 8.99 15.23 -8.35
N PHE A 112 8.72 14.40 -9.36
CA PHE A 112 9.50 13.19 -9.59
C PHE A 112 10.92 13.50 -10.09
N ALA A 113 11.10 14.57 -10.87
CA ALA A 113 12.42 15.07 -11.21
C ALA A 113 13.18 15.60 -9.98
N SER A 114 12.48 16.16 -8.99
CA SER A 114 13.05 16.63 -7.73
C SER A 114 13.41 15.51 -6.74
N CYS A 115 12.88 14.30 -6.93
CA CYS A 115 13.15 13.16 -6.06
C CYS A 115 14.62 12.72 -6.18
N GLN A 116 15.31 12.67 -5.04
CA GLN A 116 16.70 12.26 -4.95
C GLN A 116 16.91 10.82 -5.49
N PRO A 117 18.02 10.50 -6.16
CA PRO A 117 18.31 9.14 -6.62
C PRO A 117 18.23 8.08 -5.49
N ALA A 118 18.55 8.48 -4.26
CA ALA A 118 18.42 7.65 -3.07
C ALA A 118 16.98 7.20 -2.79
N PHE A 119 15.98 8.03 -3.12
CA PHE A 119 14.56 7.70 -2.97
C PHE A 119 14.21 6.41 -3.75
N TRP A 120 14.58 6.36 -5.02
CA TRP A 120 14.34 5.21 -5.90
C TRP A 120 15.19 4.00 -5.51
N ARG A 121 16.47 4.24 -5.22
CA ARG A 121 17.42 3.21 -4.82
C ARG A 121 16.99 2.48 -3.54
N ASN A 122 16.47 3.21 -2.56
CA ASN A 122 15.98 2.63 -1.31
C ASN A 122 14.73 1.76 -1.53
N GLY A 123 13.90 2.07 -2.54
CA GLY A 123 12.78 1.22 -2.93
C GLY A 123 13.24 -0.14 -3.46
N ILE A 124 14.23 -0.13 -4.36
CA ILE A 124 14.80 -1.34 -4.96
C ILE A 124 15.50 -2.20 -3.91
N TYR A 125 16.27 -1.61 -3.00
CA TYR A 125 16.98 -2.39 -1.97
C TYR A 125 16.08 -3.00 -0.90
N LYS A 126 14.80 -2.62 -0.83
CA LYS A 126 13.81 -3.27 0.04
C LYS A 126 13.13 -4.47 -0.61
N LEU A 127 13.40 -4.76 -1.88
CA LEU A 127 12.82 -5.92 -2.58
C LEU A 127 13.17 -7.26 -1.92
N PRO A 128 14.41 -7.53 -1.46
CA PRO A 128 14.73 -8.78 -0.78
C PRO A 128 13.92 -9.01 0.50
N GLU A 129 13.78 -7.97 1.33
CA GLU A 129 12.97 -8.03 2.55
C GLU A 129 11.51 -8.37 2.23
N ARG A 130 10.98 -7.80 1.14
CA ARG A 130 9.59 -8.05 0.70
C ARG A 130 9.41 -9.45 0.13
N TRP A 131 10.35 -9.95 -0.66
CA TRP A 131 10.31 -11.32 -1.15
C TRP A 131 10.38 -12.32 0.00
N GLN A 132 11.20 -12.04 1.01
CA GLN A 132 11.25 -12.87 2.22
C GLN A 132 9.91 -12.88 2.96
N GLU A 133 9.27 -11.72 3.13
CA GLU A 133 7.92 -11.64 3.72
C GLU A 133 6.89 -12.45 2.91
N VAL A 134 6.99 -12.50 1.58
CA VAL A 134 6.10 -13.32 0.74
C VAL A 134 6.34 -14.81 0.97
N VAL A 135 7.60 -15.25 1.07
CA VAL A 135 7.95 -16.65 1.35
C VAL A 135 7.47 -17.05 2.75
N ASP A 136 7.74 -16.23 3.76
CA ASP A 136 7.37 -16.50 5.15
C ASP A 136 5.84 -16.53 5.36
N ASN A 137 5.10 -15.80 4.52
CA ASN A 137 3.63 -15.80 4.51
C ASN A 137 3.04 -16.75 3.45
N GLU A 138 3.81 -17.71 2.93
CA GLU A 138 3.34 -18.70 1.95
C GLU A 138 2.60 -18.07 0.75
N GLY A 139 3.13 -17.00 0.17
CA GLY A 139 2.53 -16.30 -0.96
C GLY A 139 1.41 -15.32 -0.60
N GLY A 140 1.11 -15.16 0.70
CA GLY A 140 0.13 -14.21 1.22
C GLY A 140 0.57 -12.74 1.11
N TYR A 141 -0.40 -11.83 1.09
CA TYR A 141 -0.12 -10.39 1.18
C TYR A 141 0.07 -9.99 2.65
N GLY A 142 1.32 -9.73 3.05
CA GLY A 142 1.65 -9.16 4.35
C GLY A 142 1.32 -7.66 4.46
N ARG A 143 1.55 -7.06 5.65
CA ARG A 143 1.20 -5.64 5.95
C ARG A 143 1.99 -4.65 5.09
N SER A 144 3.14 -5.04 4.53
CA SER A 144 3.99 -4.17 3.71
C SER A 144 3.79 -4.35 2.21
N CYS A 145 3.05 -5.38 1.79
CA CYS A 145 2.94 -5.80 0.40
C CYS A 145 1.95 -4.95 -0.44
N SER A 146 1.76 -3.69 -0.04
CA SER A 146 0.98 -2.69 -0.79
C SER A 146 1.89 -2.01 -1.82
N LEU A 147 1.64 -2.30 -3.10
CA LEU A 147 2.05 -1.57 -4.32
C LEU A 147 3.16 -0.52 -4.11
N LEU A 148 4.40 -0.89 -4.46
CA LEU A 148 5.46 0.11 -4.61
C LEU A 148 5.31 0.79 -5.96
N TYR A 149 5.15 2.10 -5.92
CA TYR A 149 5.43 2.98 -7.04
C TYR A 149 6.95 3.04 -7.25
N ILE A 150 7.43 2.62 -8.41
CA ILE A 150 8.80 2.86 -8.87
C ILE A 150 8.69 3.39 -10.30
N GLY A 151 8.88 4.69 -10.48
CA GLY A 151 8.96 5.32 -11.79
C GLY A 151 10.35 5.90 -12.01
N ARG A 152 11.06 5.42 -13.03
CA ARG A 152 11.89 6.27 -13.88
C ARG A 152 11.92 5.67 -15.28
N THR A 153 11.15 6.25 -16.17
CA THR A 153 11.53 6.34 -17.59
C THR A 153 12.70 7.31 -17.70
N CYS A 154 13.56 7.05 -18.68
CA CYS A 154 14.79 7.78 -19.00
C CYS A 154 14.66 9.30 -18.96
#